data_AF-A0A1V6C086-F1
#
_entry.id   AF-A0A1V6C086-F1
#
_cell.length_a   1.000
_cell.length_b   1.000
_cell.length_c   1.000
_cell.angle_alpha   90.00
_cell.angle_beta   90.00
_cell.angle_gamma   90.00
#
_symmetry.space_group_name_H-M   'P 1'
#
loop_
_entity.id
_entity.type
_entity.pdbx_description
1 polymer ?
#
loop_
_entity_poly.entity_id
_entity_poly.type
_entity_poly.pdbx_seq_one_letter_code
_entity_poly.pdbx_strand_id
1 'polypeptide(L)'
;MIYQIHIKIDNIKPKIWRRVLVGQDTQLADFHSIIQKAMGWGNFHLHHFISNGKLYSERMKDDGFWNEKLNVDYSGMTIAVLLQNKGDTIKYEYDFGDSWMHTLTLEDILPDDPLVQLPSCIGAQGYCPSENSGGPSQYTAPPGKKSPKLNLKIINYILSGDQEDDNEADPIVDERSYKDILFTTMTKREILFTAQAFGMKIKTSQKKEACASLLEQKLLDNPALLKNGLSYSELKTLHFLFTGPGDPEPNRPGDSEPDATGSAPAATPAPAPAPVATPAPAASLTTADNQASAKQELPFLDDGFHGLSFFDLEGLMVYGLVTPTLPTGRWPAPLYVPLNMKEQLLPELEICLQDEKLKKADHIEHLIIGITTLYGALPAQKIRAIINDHLPEPLTIYEFYQYLISQRCLRRCEAINTSNGFTIYHESIPDIYDLLARIDKRKNLEYALFEESELIKATNRLYYYENTFSERLLDHMVKYDLLDPDFFMHEIWFHIQTENSGHSLVAYVSERLNFKSLEELQETIKYLTDYLNNIPRWKLKGNIPASLSKKSRRSRGPATPAGFQIVTGQPGRDDPCPCGSGKKFKECCGNN
;
A
#
# COMPACT_ATOMS: atom_id res chain seq x y z
N MET A 1 37.69 18.88 -12.29
CA MET A 1 38.30 17.73 -11.58
C MET A 1 37.20 16.81 -11.09
N ILE A 2 37.47 15.51 -11.07
CA ILE A 2 36.56 14.49 -10.54
C ILE A 2 36.94 14.18 -9.10
N TYR A 3 35.98 14.25 -8.19
CA TYR A 3 36.16 13.91 -6.78
C TYR A 3 35.70 12.48 -6.53
N GLN A 4 36.59 11.65 -5.98
CA GLN A 4 36.23 10.33 -5.45
C GLN A 4 35.90 10.45 -3.97
N ILE A 5 34.62 10.30 -3.63
CA ILE A 5 34.12 10.45 -2.26
C ILE A 5 33.65 9.11 -1.72
N HIS A 6 34.16 8.75 -0.54
CA HIS A 6 33.67 7.62 0.24
C HIS A 6 32.63 8.08 1.26
N ILE A 7 31.44 7.50 1.18
CA ILE A 7 30.28 7.79 2.01
C ILE A 7 30.06 6.58 2.93
N LYS A 8 30.11 6.78 4.24
CA LYS A 8 29.97 5.71 5.23
C LYS A 8 28.90 6.05 6.25
N ILE A 9 27.97 5.14 6.50
CA ILE A 9 27.03 5.28 7.63
C ILE A 9 27.78 4.96 8.93
N ASP A 10 27.64 5.83 9.91
CA ASP A 10 28.27 5.68 11.21
C ASP A 10 27.45 4.82 12.16
N ASN A 11 28.10 4.28 13.19
CA ASN A 11 27.49 3.50 14.27
C ASN A 11 26.71 2.23 13.88
N ILE A 12 26.82 1.75 12.63
CA ILE A 12 26.18 0.52 12.16
C ILE A 12 27.18 -0.63 11.97
N LYS A 13 26.74 -1.87 12.29
CA LYS A 13 27.44 -3.12 11.95
C LYS A 13 26.48 -4.13 11.27
N PRO A 14 26.89 -4.79 10.17
CA PRO A 14 28.17 -4.63 9.47
C PRO A 14 28.29 -3.27 8.76
N LYS A 15 29.50 -2.87 8.35
CA LYS A 15 29.73 -1.57 7.70
C LYS A 15 28.89 -1.43 6.43
N ILE A 16 28.24 -0.27 6.28
CA ILE A 16 27.50 0.16 5.08
C ILE A 16 28.22 1.37 4.49
N TRP A 17 28.60 1.30 3.21
CA TRP A 17 29.31 2.38 2.53
C TRP A 17 29.09 2.40 1.01
N ARG A 18 29.35 3.56 0.40
CA ARG A 18 29.38 3.83 -1.04
C ARG A 18 30.64 4.61 -1.40
N ARG A 19 31.13 4.45 -2.62
CA ARG A 19 32.22 5.24 -3.19
C ARG A 19 31.75 5.81 -4.52
N VAL A 20 31.62 7.12 -4.57
CA VAL A 20 31.06 7.84 -5.70
C VAL A 20 32.10 8.75 -6.35
N LEU A 21 31.97 8.96 -7.65
CA LEU A 21 32.66 9.95 -8.46
C LEU A 21 31.66 11.06 -8.77
N VAL A 22 32.05 12.30 -8.49
CA VAL A 22 31.25 13.51 -8.74
C VAL A 22 32.16 14.62 -9.28
N GLY A 23 31.59 15.64 -9.92
CA GLY A 23 32.36 16.82 -10.31
C GLY A 23 32.71 17.66 -9.09
N GLN A 24 33.89 18.29 -9.04
CA GLN A 24 34.24 19.23 -7.96
C GLN A 24 33.25 20.39 -7.82
N ASP A 25 32.53 20.71 -8.89
CA ASP A 25 31.53 21.75 -9.05
C ASP A 25 30.09 21.27 -8.77
N THR A 26 29.91 20.00 -8.39
CA THR A 26 28.59 19.48 -7.97
C THR A 26 28.05 20.31 -6.81
N GLN A 27 26.82 20.81 -6.93
CA GLN A 27 26.19 21.61 -5.87
C GLN A 27 25.91 20.72 -4.65
N LEU A 28 25.89 21.31 -3.45
CA LEU A 28 25.60 20.54 -2.24
C LEU A 28 24.17 19.97 -2.23
N ALA A 29 23.21 20.63 -2.86
CA ALA A 29 21.85 20.11 -3.07
C ALA A 29 21.84 18.87 -4.00
N ASP A 30 22.57 18.94 -5.12
CA ASP A 30 22.73 17.79 -6.03
C ASP A 30 23.48 16.66 -5.35
N PHE A 31 24.50 16.98 -4.55
CA PHE A 31 25.28 16.01 -3.82
C PHE A 31 24.46 15.31 -2.73
N HIS A 32 23.57 16.04 -2.05
CA HIS A 32 22.55 15.45 -1.18
C HIS A 32 21.69 14.44 -1.94
N SER A 33 21.16 14.81 -3.11
CA SER A 33 20.40 13.89 -3.98
C SER A 33 21.21 12.64 -4.39
N ILE A 34 22.50 12.82 -4.71
CA ILE A 34 23.43 11.72 -5.02
C ILE A 34 23.60 10.78 -3.82
N ILE A 35 23.73 11.30 -2.59
CA ILE A 35 23.80 10.49 -1.38
C ILE A 35 22.51 9.69 -1.20
N GLN A 36 21.34 10.34 -1.33
CA GLN A 36 20.03 9.70 -1.20
C GLN A 36 19.86 8.54 -2.20
N LYS A 37 20.13 8.81 -3.48
CA LYS A 37 20.10 7.80 -4.55
C LYS A 37 21.09 6.66 -4.32
N ALA A 38 22.32 6.97 -3.94
CA ALA A 38 23.35 5.96 -3.69
C ALA A 38 23.02 5.07 -2.47
N MET A 39 22.32 5.63 -1.48
CA MET A 39 21.86 4.89 -0.29
C MET A 39 20.53 4.16 -0.54
N GLY A 40 19.74 4.57 -1.53
CA GLY A 40 18.41 4.00 -1.80
C GLY A 40 17.31 4.59 -0.90
N TRP A 41 17.47 5.87 -0.53
CA TRP A 41 16.51 6.62 0.28
C TRP A 41 15.65 7.56 -0.56
N GLY A 42 14.48 7.91 -0.02
CA GLY A 42 13.42 8.64 -0.70
C GLY A 42 13.47 10.15 -0.51
N ASN A 43 14.43 10.67 0.27
CA ASN A 43 14.57 12.09 0.55
C ASN A 43 13.32 12.72 1.24
N PHE A 44 12.74 12.01 2.21
CA PHE A 44 11.55 12.45 2.95
C PHE A 44 11.85 13.39 4.11
N HIS A 45 13.11 13.45 4.56
CA HIS A 45 13.47 14.14 5.81
C HIS A 45 14.51 15.25 5.59
N LEU A 46 14.61 16.13 6.59
CA LEU A 46 15.61 17.20 6.61
C LEU A 46 17.03 16.63 6.69
N HIS A 47 17.99 17.42 6.19
CA HIS A 47 19.40 17.07 6.21
C HIS A 47 20.28 18.30 6.44
N HIS A 48 21.54 18.06 6.80
CA HIS A 48 22.60 19.06 6.71
C HIS A 48 23.97 18.42 6.48
N PHE A 49 24.92 19.20 6.00
CA PHE A 49 26.34 18.87 6.06
C PHE A 49 26.99 19.57 7.27
N ILE A 50 27.91 18.91 7.95
CA ILE A 50 28.65 19.46 9.10
C ILE A 50 30.11 19.58 8.73
N SER A 51 30.62 20.81 8.74
CA SER A 51 32.04 21.10 8.54
C SER A 51 32.47 22.25 9.45
N ASN A 52 33.60 22.10 10.13
CA ASN A 52 34.18 23.12 11.02
C ASN A 52 33.19 23.69 12.06
N GLY A 53 32.30 22.84 12.59
CA GLY A 53 31.30 23.24 13.59
C GLY A 53 30.14 24.09 13.03
N LYS A 54 29.99 24.17 11.71
CA LYS A 54 28.87 24.82 11.02
C LYS A 54 27.95 23.78 10.38
N LEU A 55 26.67 24.14 10.29
CA LEU A 55 25.62 23.33 9.67
C LEU A 55 25.23 23.94 8.33
N TYR A 56 25.49 23.23 7.23
CA TYR A 56 25.18 23.65 5.87
C TYR A 56 23.89 22.98 5.44
N SER A 57 22.83 23.76 5.23
CA SER A 57 21.49 23.28 4.85
C SER A 57 20.76 24.33 4.02
N GLU A 58 19.67 23.94 3.39
CA GLU A 58 18.81 24.89 2.67
C GLU A 58 18.08 25.78 3.67
N ARG A 59 18.07 27.10 3.45
CA ARG A 59 17.28 28.00 4.27
C ARG A 59 15.84 28.01 3.80
N MET A 60 14.94 27.44 4.62
CA MET A 60 13.50 27.50 4.36
C MET A 60 12.94 28.89 4.73
N LYS A 61 11.88 29.30 4.00
CA LYS A 61 11.10 30.49 4.38
C LYS A 61 10.44 30.23 5.73
N ASP A 62 10.58 31.19 6.64
CA ASP A 62 10.03 31.13 8.00
C ASP A 62 10.61 30.05 8.93
N ASP A 63 11.87 29.66 8.72
CA ASP A 63 12.59 28.80 9.67
C ASP A 63 12.95 29.55 10.98
N GLY A 64 12.08 29.42 11.98
CA GLY A 64 12.27 30.00 13.31
C GLY A 64 13.40 29.36 14.14
N PHE A 65 13.98 28.24 13.67
CA PHE A 65 15.11 27.56 14.31
C PHE A 65 16.46 27.90 13.67
N TRP A 66 16.46 28.71 12.60
CA TRP A 66 17.67 29.14 11.92
C TRP A 66 18.56 30.00 12.81
N ASN A 67 19.79 29.54 13.06
CA ASN A 67 20.77 30.27 13.83
C ASN A 67 21.87 30.80 12.90
N GLU A 68 21.87 32.11 12.63
CA GLU A 68 22.85 32.78 11.74
C GLU A 68 24.33 32.60 12.20
N LYS A 69 24.58 32.21 13.46
CA LYS A 69 25.93 31.91 13.95
C LYS A 69 26.33 30.45 13.75
N LEU A 70 25.40 29.54 13.49
CA LEU A 70 25.65 28.10 13.38
C LEU A 70 25.36 27.58 11.97
N ASN A 71 24.25 28.03 11.38
CA ASN A 71 23.77 27.62 10.07
C ASN A 71 24.42 28.45 8.95
N VAL A 72 24.60 27.81 7.81
CA VAL A 72 25.05 28.40 6.56
C VAL A 72 24.09 27.94 5.48
N ASP A 73 23.47 28.89 4.78
CA ASP A 73 22.66 28.57 3.61
C ASP A 73 23.58 28.10 2.50
N TYR A 74 23.46 26.82 2.17
CA TYR A 74 24.30 26.15 1.17
C TYR A 74 23.81 26.32 -0.27
N SER A 75 22.74 27.10 -0.49
CA SER A 75 22.15 27.32 -1.81
C SER A 75 23.19 27.86 -2.81
N GLY A 76 23.42 27.14 -3.90
CA GLY A 76 24.43 27.45 -4.92
C GLY A 76 25.89 27.19 -4.51
N MET A 77 26.15 26.63 -3.32
CA MET A 77 27.48 26.18 -2.92
C MET A 77 27.79 24.81 -3.51
N THR A 78 29.06 24.56 -3.83
CA THR A 78 29.54 23.28 -4.36
C THR A 78 30.25 22.45 -3.29
N ILE A 79 30.42 21.14 -3.55
CA ILE A 79 31.15 20.24 -2.66
C ILE A 79 32.59 20.71 -2.38
N ALA A 80 33.21 21.42 -3.33
CA ALA A 80 34.57 21.95 -3.18
C ALA A 80 34.68 23.02 -2.06
N VAL A 81 33.57 23.62 -1.63
CA VAL A 81 33.55 24.50 -0.45
C VAL A 81 33.88 23.72 0.82
N LEU A 82 33.44 22.46 0.90
CA LEU A 82 33.54 21.63 2.11
C LEU A 82 34.71 20.63 2.07
N LEU A 83 35.13 20.20 0.88
CA LEU A 83 36.20 19.22 0.67
C LEU A 83 37.16 19.76 -0.38
N GLN A 84 38.41 20.07 -0.01
CA GLN A 84 39.38 20.70 -0.92
C GLN A 84 40.57 19.79 -1.23
N ASN A 85 41.00 19.00 -0.25
CA ASN A 85 42.20 18.18 -0.32
C ASN A 85 41.88 16.70 -0.11
N LYS A 86 42.68 15.85 -0.74
CA LYS A 86 42.66 14.41 -0.49
C LYS A 86 42.84 14.13 1.00
N GLY A 87 41.91 13.38 1.58
CA GLY A 87 41.84 13.05 3.00
C GLY A 87 40.89 13.94 3.81
N ASP A 88 40.34 15.02 3.23
CA ASP A 88 39.35 15.85 3.92
C ASP A 88 38.12 15.02 4.27
N THR A 89 37.55 15.30 5.45
CA THR A 89 36.35 14.62 5.95
C THR A 89 35.34 15.60 6.50
N ILE A 90 34.07 15.35 6.20
CA ILE A 90 32.92 16.08 6.75
C ILE A 90 31.86 15.09 7.21
N LYS A 91 30.86 15.58 7.96
CA LYS A 91 29.68 14.78 8.28
C LYS A 91 28.49 15.21 7.43
N TYR A 92 27.56 14.28 7.28
CA TYR A 92 26.24 14.53 6.71
C TYR A 92 25.21 13.82 7.58
N GLU A 93 24.25 14.58 8.09
CA GLU A 93 23.13 14.05 8.87
C GLU A 93 21.88 14.08 8.00
N TYR A 94 21.19 12.96 7.93
CA TYR A 94 19.89 12.83 7.29
C TYR A 94 18.88 12.30 8.29
N ASP A 95 17.67 12.87 8.27
CA ASP A 95 16.60 12.61 9.22
C ASP A 95 16.99 12.98 10.65
N PHE A 96 16.55 14.16 11.12
CA PHE A 96 16.85 14.64 12.48
C PHE A 96 16.09 13.87 13.58
N GLY A 97 15.12 13.02 13.21
CA GLY A 97 14.49 12.08 14.14
C GLY A 97 15.34 10.85 14.36
N ASP A 98 15.68 10.14 13.28
CA ASP A 98 16.48 8.90 13.33
C ASP A 98 18.00 9.15 13.47
N SER A 99 18.47 10.35 13.11
CA SER A 99 19.87 10.80 13.15
C SER A 99 20.82 9.87 12.36
N TRP A 100 20.56 9.70 11.07
CA TRP A 100 21.44 8.93 10.19
C TRP A 100 22.71 9.71 9.86
N MET A 101 23.73 9.51 10.70
CA MET A 101 25.03 10.14 10.54
C MET A 101 25.91 9.43 9.52
N HIS A 102 26.48 10.22 8.61
CA HIS A 102 27.43 9.76 7.60
C HIS A 102 28.77 10.47 7.75
N THR A 103 29.86 9.72 7.58
CA THR A 103 31.18 10.28 7.30
C THR A 103 31.41 10.31 5.80
N LEU A 104 31.70 11.50 5.26
CA LEU A 104 32.08 11.70 3.87
C LEU A 104 33.59 11.98 3.81
N THR A 105 34.32 11.28 2.95
CA THR A 105 35.78 11.41 2.82
C THR A 105 36.18 11.60 1.37
N LEU A 106 36.91 12.67 1.07
CA LEU A 106 37.52 12.87 -0.25
C LEU A 106 38.74 11.96 -0.37
N GLU A 107 38.58 10.79 -0.99
CA GLU A 107 39.65 9.78 -1.09
C GLU A 107 40.62 10.07 -2.23
N ASP A 108 40.17 10.68 -3.32
CA ASP A 108 41.04 11.06 -4.43
C ASP A 108 40.49 12.23 -5.26
N ILE A 109 41.38 12.92 -5.96
CA ILE A 109 41.07 13.97 -6.92
C ILE A 109 41.67 13.55 -8.27
N LEU A 110 40.81 13.21 -9.21
CA LEU A 110 41.18 12.68 -10.53
C LEU A 110 41.06 13.80 -11.59
N PRO A 111 41.87 13.74 -12.67
CA PRO A 111 41.69 14.65 -13.79
C PRO A 111 40.30 14.46 -14.42
N ASP A 112 39.79 15.50 -15.05
CA ASP A 112 38.55 15.39 -15.83
C ASP A 112 38.74 14.44 -17.00
N ASP A 113 37.84 13.49 -17.13
CA ASP A 113 37.81 12.53 -18.22
C ASP A 113 36.40 12.50 -18.83
N PRO A 114 36.22 12.97 -20.07
CA PRO A 114 34.90 13.00 -20.71
C PRO A 114 34.33 11.59 -20.97
N LEU A 115 35.12 10.53 -20.84
CA LEU A 115 34.65 9.14 -20.93
C LEU A 115 34.08 8.62 -19.61
N VAL A 116 34.29 9.33 -18.49
CA VAL A 116 33.78 8.96 -17.18
C VAL A 116 32.43 9.64 -16.96
N GLN A 117 31.37 8.84 -16.85
CA GLN A 117 30.04 9.34 -16.51
C GLN A 117 29.98 9.77 -15.03
N LEU A 118 29.44 10.96 -14.79
CA LEU A 118 29.26 11.54 -13.46
C LEU A 118 27.79 11.95 -13.29
N PRO A 119 27.19 11.74 -12.11
CA PRO A 119 27.75 11.03 -10.96
C PRO A 119 27.80 9.51 -11.21
N SER A 120 28.77 8.81 -10.61
CA SER A 120 28.84 7.34 -10.68
C SER A 120 29.33 6.70 -9.38
N CYS A 121 28.80 5.53 -9.04
CA CYS A 121 29.22 4.70 -7.91
C CYS A 121 30.18 3.60 -8.38
N ILE A 122 31.42 3.64 -7.91
CA ILE A 122 32.51 2.72 -8.28
C ILE A 122 32.79 1.66 -7.20
N GLY A 123 32.10 1.73 -6.06
CA GLY A 123 32.22 0.73 -5.00
C GLY A 123 31.10 0.84 -3.96
N ALA A 124 30.64 -0.28 -3.43
CA ALA A 124 29.57 -0.30 -2.44
C ALA A 124 29.60 -1.57 -1.58
N GLN A 125 29.11 -1.46 -0.35
CA GLN A 125 28.90 -2.60 0.55
C GLN A 125 27.71 -2.36 1.47
N GLY A 126 26.92 -3.42 1.69
CA GLY A 126 25.81 -3.44 2.65
C GLY A 126 24.56 -2.72 2.15
N TYR A 127 23.39 -3.35 2.36
CA TYR A 127 22.10 -2.70 2.15
C TYR A 127 21.90 -1.61 3.21
N CYS A 128 21.42 -0.45 2.77
CA CYS A 128 21.09 0.63 3.69
C CYS A 128 19.84 0.30 4.50
N PRO A 129 19.69 0.86 5.71
CA PRO A 129 18.44 0.80 6.46
C PRO A 129 17.29 1.37 5.62
N SER A 130 16.07 0.89 5.82
CA SER A 130 14.89 1.53 5.22
C SER A 130 14.67 2.90 5.85
N GLU A 131 13.94 3.75 5.12
CA GLU A 131 13.40 5.00 5.69
C GLU A 131 12.62 4.72 6.98
N ASN A 132 12.67 5.66 7.95
CA ASN A 132 11.96 5.59 9.23
C ASN A 132 12.22 4.31 10.06
N SER A 133 13.43 3.75 9.99
CA SER A 133 13.77 2.49 10.70
C SER A 133 14.26 2.68 12.14
N GLY A 134 14.16 3.88 12.71
CA GLY A 134 14.40 4.15 14.12
C GLY A 134 15.88 4.42 14.45
N GLY A 135 16.68 4.80 13.45
CA GLY A 135 18.08 5.19 13.61
C GLY A 135 19.07 4.04 13.87
N PRO A 136 20.38 4.35 14.01
CA PRO A 136 21.43 3.34 14.14
C PRO A 136 21.28 2.39 15.34
N SER A 137 20.63 2.84 16.41
CA SER A 137 20.44 2.03 17.63
C SER A 137 19.43 0.89 17.46
N GLN A 138 18.49 1.03 16.53
CA GLN A 138 17.44 0.04 16.25
C GLN A 138 17.78 -0.83 15.02
N TYR A 139 18.81 -0.45 14.26
CA TYR A 139 19.25 -1.20 13.09
C TYR A 139 19.67 -2.64 13.45
N THR A 140 18.98 -3.60 12.85
CA THR A 140 19.31 -5.03 12.95
C THR A 140 19.74 -5.56 11.60
N ALA A 141 20.97 -6.08 11.51
CA ALA A 141 21.49 -6.63 10.28
C ALA A 141 20.74 -7.92 9.86
N PRO A 142 20.47 -8.13 8.56
CA PRO A 142 19.88 -9.38 8.07
C PRO A 142 20.76 -10.60 8.44
N PRO A 143 20.18 -11.76 8.78
CA PRO A 143 20.95 -12.93 9.19
C PRO A 143 21.83 -13.48 8.05
N GLY A 144 23.17 -13.37 8.19
CA GLY A 144 24.16 -13.91 7.25
C GLY A 144 25.59 -13.41 7.53
N LYS A 145 26.61 -14.28 7.44
CA LYS A 145 28.01 -13.98 7.87
C LYS A 145 28.82 -13.07 6.93
N LYS A 146 28.24 -12.50 5.86
CA LYS A 146 28.95 -11.59 4.93
C LYS A 146 28.04 -10.46 4.48
N SER A 147 28.54 -9.22 4.50
CA SER A 147 27.85 -8.09 3.88
C SER A 147 27.60 -8.39 2.40
N PRO A 148 26.38 -8.23 1.90
CA PRO A 148 26.07 -8.45 0.50
C PRO A 148 26.85 -7.45 -0.38
N LYS A 149 27.38 -7.95 -1.51
CA LYS A 149 27.92 -7.10 -2.58
C LYS A 149 26.76 -6.54 -3.37
N LEU A 150 26.71 -5.21 -3.51
CA LEU A 150 25.71 -4.52 -4.30
C LEU A 150 26.07 -4.50 -5.78
N ASN A 151 25.06 -4.50 -6.65
CA ASN A 151 25.27 -4.36 -8.08
C ASN A 151 25.49 -2.87 -8.43
N LEU A 152 26.73 -2.50 -8.73
CA LEU A 152 27.08 -1.12 -9.06
C LEU A 152 26.38 -0.62 -10.34
N LYS A 153 26.00 -1.51 -11.27
CA LYS A 153 25.25 -1.10 -12.47
C LYS A 153 23.90 -0.50 -12.10
N ILE A 154 23.22 -1.08 -11.10
CA ILE A 154 21.92 -0.60 -10.61
C ILE A 154 22.07 0.78 -9.96
N ILE A 155 23.07 0.94 -9.09
CA ILE A 155 23.32 2.23 -8.43
C ILE A 155 23.68 3.31 -9.47
N ASN A 156 24.51 2.96 -10.46
CA ASN A 156 24.90 3.89 -11.53
C ASN A 156 23.73 4.29 -12.43
N TYR A 157 22.81 3.37 -12.73
CA TYR A 157 21.60 3.67 -13.48
C TYR A 157 20.70 4.67 -12.74
N ILE A 158 20.52 4.50 -11.42
CA ILE A 158 19.75 5.45 -10.60
C ILE A 158 20.44 6.83 -10.55
N LEU A 159 21.78 6.84 -10.53
CA LEU A 159 22.58 8.05 -10.47
C LEU A 159 22.62 8.83 -11.79
N SER A 160 22.58 8.17 -12.97
CA SER A 160 22.66 8.85 -14.27
C SER A 160 21.45 9.74 -14.54
N GLY A 161 20.31 9.46 -13.90
CA GLY A 161 19.12 10.28 -14.07
C GLY A 161 18.59 10.26 -15.51
N ASP A 162 18.93 9.23 -16.28
CA ASP A 162 18.32 8.94 -17.59
C ASP A 162 16.84 8.60 -17.35
N GLN A 163 16.05 9.66 -17.15
CA GLN A 163 14.66 9.67 -17.55
C GLN A 163 14.71 9.79 -19.06
N GLU A 164 14.29 8.74 -19.77
CA GLU A 164 13.95 8.90 -21.18
C GLU A 164 12.99 10.09 -21.26
N ASP A 165 13.29 11.06 -22.13
CA ASP A 165 12.37 12.10 -22.54
C ASP A 165 11.00 11.45 -22.75
N ASP A 166 9.96 12.00 -22.11
CA ASP A 166 8.58 11.49 -22.11
C ASP A 166 7.90 11.50 -23.50
N ASN A 167 8.68 11.55 -24.58
CA ASN A 167 8.23 11.33 -25.95
C ASN A 167 9.10 10.23 -26.58
N GLU A 168 8.49 9.06 -26.78
CA GLU A 168 8.97 8.00 -27.67
C GLU A 168 10.03 7.02 -27.13
N ALA A 169 9.98 6.68 -25.85
CA ALA A 169 10.57 5.43 -25.38
C ALA A 169 9.62 4.26 -25.67
N ASP A 170 9.99 3.41 -26.61
CA ASP A 170 9.34 2.12 -26.81
C ASP A 170 9.32 1.37 -25.46
N PRO A 171 8.18 0.80 -25.01
CA PRO A 171 8.10 0.12 -23.74
C PRO A 171 9.19 -0.94 -23.70
N ILE A 172 10.09 -0.85 -22.70
CA ILE A 172 11.10 -1.88 -22.46
C ILE A 172 10.34 -3.20 -22.32
N VAL A 173 10.40 -4.05 -23.35
CA VAL A 173 9.87 -5.41 -23.27
C VAL A 173 10.88 -6.17 -22.43
N ASP A 174 10.60 -6.31 -21.14
CA ASP A 174 11.36 -7.24 -20.30
C ASP A 174 10.92 -8.65 -20.67
N GLU A 175 11.74 -9.27 -21.52
CA GLU A 175 11.57 -10.63 -22.02
C GLU A 175 11.92 -11.69 -20.97
N ARG A 176 12.09 -11.33 -19.69
CA ARG A 176 12.36 -12.30 -18.63
C ARG A 176 11.28 -13.37 -18.62
N SER A 177 11.74 -14.61 -18.73
CA SER A 177 10.88 -15.77 -18.56
C SER A 177 10.38 -15.87 -17.11
N TYR A 178 9.31 -16.63 -16.89
CA TYR A 178 8.88 -16.97 -15.52
C TYR A 178 10.02 -17.60 -14.70
N LYS A 179 10.83 -18.47 -15.31
CA LYS A 179 12.07 -19.00 -14.70
C LYS A 179 13.00 -17.87 -14.25
N ASP A 180 13.22 -16.86 -15.09
CA ASP A 180 14.14 -15.76 -14.76
C ASP A 180 13.60 -14.91 -13.62
N ILE A 181 12.29 -14.63 -13.59
CA ILE A 181 11.63 -13.95 -12.47
C ILE A 181 11.84 -14.76 -11.18
N LEU A 182 11.42 -16.02 -11.15
CA LEU A 182 11.59 -16.92 -10.01
C LEU A 182 13.05 -16.97 -9.52
N PHE A 183 14.00 -17.11 -10.43
CA PHE A 183 15.41 -17.23 -10.09
C PHE A 183 16.01 -15.93 -9.56
N THR A 184 15.56 -14.77 -10.03
CA THR A 184 16.11 -13.47 -9.65
C THR A 184 15.45 -12.89 -8.40
N THR A 185 14.14 -13.03 -8.24
CA THR A 185 13.38 -12.35 -7.18
C THR A 185 13.08 -13.23 -5.96
N MET A 186 12.99 -14.55 -6.13
CA MET A 186 12.57 -15.45 -5.05
C MET A 186 13.74 -16.26 -4.50
N THR A 187 13.68 -16.69 -3.25
CA THR A 187 14.59 -17.68 -2.66
C THR A 187 14.25 -19.10 -3.13
N LYS A 188 15.17 -20.05 -2.98
CA LYS A 188 14.90 -21.47 -3.28
C LYS A 188 13.73 -22.02 -2.46
N ARG A 189 13.55 -21.55 -1.22
CA ARG A 189 12.45 -22.00 -0.35
C ARG A 189 11.10 -21.54 -0.88
N GLU A 190 11.02 -20.30 -1.34
CA GLU A 190 9.79 -19.74 -1.93
C GLU A 190 9.45 -20.44 -3.26
N ILE A 191 10.43 -20.71 -4.13
CA ILE A 191 10.19 -21.48 -5.37
C ILE A 191 9.62 -22.88 -5.05
N LEU A 192 10.15 -23.56 -4.03
CA LEU A 192 9.65 -24.87 -3.61
C LEU A 192 8.24 -24.77 -3.01
N PHE A 193 7.95 -23.69 -2.28
CA PHE A 193 6.63 -23.40 -1.75
C PHE A 193 5.62 -23.17 -2.88
N THR A 194 5.95 -22.33 -3.88
CA THR A 194 5.11 -22.12 -5.08
C THR A 194 4.83 -23.41 -5.81
N ALA A 195 5.85 -24.24 -6.02
CA ALA A 195 5.67 -25.56 -6.63
C ALA A 195 4.70 -26.42 -5.82
N GLN A 196 4.82 -26.46 -4.50
CA GLN A 196 3.92 -27.21 -3.62
C GLN A 196 2.48 -26.66 -3.66
N ALA A 197 2.31 -25.34 -3.68
CA ALA A 197 1.00 -24.69 -3.77
C ALA A 197 0.26 -25.07 -5.06
N PHE A 198 0.97 -25.15 -6.19
CA PHE A 198 0.42 -25.66 -7.44
C PHE A 198 0.27 -27.19 -7.50
N GLY A 199 0.51 -27.91 -6.40
CA GLY A 199 0.37 -29.37 -6.31
C GLY A 199 1.57 -30.15 -6.89
N MET A 200 2.71 -29.48 -7.10
CA MET A 200 3.91 -30.07 -7.68
C MET A 200 4.90 -30.50 -6.60
N LYS A 201 5.60 -31.60 -6.88
CA LYS A 201 6.75 -32.05 -6.08
C LYS A 201 8.05 -31.78 -6.83
N ILE A 202 8.93 -30.99 -6.23
CA ILE A 202 10.31 -30.76 -6.67
C ILE A 202 11.25 -31.24 -5.57
N LYS A 203 12.29 -32.00 -5.94
CA LYS A 203 13.26 -32.53 -4.96
C LYS A 203 14.04 -31.39 -4.31
N THR A 204 14.06 -31.35 -2.99
CA THR A 204 14.78 -30.31 -2.21
C THR A 204 16.29 -30.31 -2.45
N SER A 205 16.86 -31.39 -2.99
CA SER A 205 18.28 -31.47 -3.38
C SER A 205 18.63 -30.68 -4.64
N GLN A 206 17.66 -30.30 -5.47
CA GLN A 206 17.90 -29.56 -6.71
C GLN A 206 18.47 -28.16 -6.44
N LYS A 207 19.28 -27.63 -7.36
CA LYS A 207 19.76 -26.24 -7.28
C LYS A 207 18.60 -25.26 -7.54
N LYS A 208 18.72 -24.02 -7.02
CA LYS A 208 17.69 -22.98 -7.15
C LYS A 208 17.20 -22.80 -8.59
N GLU A 209 18.13 -22.64 -9.53
CA GLU A 209 17.82 -22.48 -10.95
C GLU A 209 17.07 -23.68 -11.53
N ALA A 210 17.51 -24.91 -11.19
CA ALA A 210 16.82 -26.12 -11.63
C ALA A 210 15.39 -26.21 -11.06
N CYS A 211 15.17 -25.75 -9.83
CA CYS A 211 13.81 -25.64 -9.28
C CYS A 211 12.95 -24.65 -10.09
N ALA A 212 13.50 -23.48 -10.44
CA ALA A 212 12.78 -22.48 -11.24
C ALA A 212 12.41 -23.02 -12.62
N SER A 213 13.35 -23.64 -13.33
CA SER A 213 13.10 -24.24 -14.64
C SER A 213 12.07 -25.36 -14.59
N LEU A 214 12.14 -26.24 -13.58
CA LEU A 214 11.17 -27.32 -13.41
C LEU A 214 9.76 -26.80 -13.10
N LEU A 215 9.65 -25.68 -12.37
CA LEU A 215 8.37 -25.07 -12.05
C LEU A 215 7.74 -24.45 -13.28
N GLU A 216 8.49 -23.64 -14.04
CA GLU A 216 8.04 -23.07 -15.31
C GLU A 216 7.59 -24.15 -16.30
N GLN A 217 8.45 -25.13 -16.56
CA GLN A 217 8.16 -26.21 -17.49
C GLN A 217 6.87 -26.96 -17.10
N LYS A 218 6.69 -27.27 -15.82
CA LYS A 218 5.49 -28.00 -15.36
C LYS A 218 4.20 -27.18 -15.49
N LEU A 219 4.26 -25.87 -15.31
CA LEU A 219 3.09 -25.00 -15.55
C LEU A 219 2.79 -24.87 -17.04
N LEU A 220 3.80 -24.78 -17.90
CA LEU A 220 3.61 -24.80 -19.36
C LEU A 220 3.03 -26.14 -19.84
N ASP A 221 3.50 -27.26 -19.28
CA ASP A 221 3.02 -28.60 -19.61
C ASP A 221 1.59 -28.86 -19.09
N ASN A 222 1.19 -28.21 -17.99
CA ASN A 222 -0.13 -28.38 -17.38
C ASN A 222 -0.62 -27.07 -16.69
N PRO A 223 -1.18 -26.13 -17.48
CA PRO A 223 -1.71 -24.86 -16.97
C PRO A 223 -2.79 -25.00 -15.90
N ALA A 224 -3.56 -26.10 -15.93
CA ALA A 224 -4.65 -26.37 -14.99
C ALA A 224 -4.19 -26.49 -13.52
N LEU A 225 -2.89 -26.53 -13.26
CA LEU A 225 -2.32 -26.49 -11.92
C LEU A 225 -2.44 -25.11 -11.25
N LEU A 226 -2.67 -24.03 -12.01
CA LEU A 226 -2.81 -22.67 -11.47
C LEU A 226 -3.94 -22.57 -10.43
N LYS A 227 -5.09 -23.20 -10.69
CA LYS A 227 -6.26 -23.18 -9.79
C LYS A 227 -6.04 -23.87 -8.45
N ASN A 228 -4.93 -24.59 -8.28
CA ASN A 228 -4.57 -25.16 -6.97
C ASN A 228 -3.97 -24.11 -6.04
N GLY A 229 -3.33 -23.08 -6.59
CA GLY A 229 -2.64 -22.04 -5.83
C GLY A 229 -3.30 -20.66 -5.89
N LEU A 230 -4.07 -20.37 -6.95
CA LEU A 230 -4.71 -19.08 -7.19
C LEU A 230 -6.23 -19.14 -6.97
N SER A 231 -6.75 -18.12 -6.30
CA SER A 231 -8.18 -17.77 -6.20
C SER A 231 -8.73 -17.28 -7.54
N TYR A 232 -10.06 -17.26 -7.67
CA TYR A 232 -10.72 -16.75 -8.88
C TYR A 232 -10.32 -15.29 -9.17
N SER A 233 -10.23 -14.44 -8.15
CA SER A 233 -9.83 -13.03 -8.33
C SER A 233 -8.38 -12.86 -8.79
N GLU A 234 -7.45 -13.70 -8.29
CA GLU A 234 -6.06 -13.73 -8.78
C GLU A 234 -5.98 -14.24 -10.23
N LEU A 235 -6.76 -15.28 -10.59
CA LEU A 235 -6.84 -15.79 -11.96
C LEU A 235 -7.42 -14.75 -12.92
N LYS A 236 -8.47 -14.04 -12.50
CA LYS A 236 -9.08 -12.94 -13.26
C LYS A 236 -8.10 -11.79 -13.45
N THR A 237 -7.34 -11.45 -12.42
CA THR A 237 -6.27 -10.44 -12.48
C THR A 237 -5.17 -10.86 -13.44
N LEU A 238 -4.72 -12.11 -13.38
CA LEU A 238 -3.70 -12.62 -14.31
C LEU A 238 -4.20 -12.64 -15.76
N HIS A 239 -5.46 -13.02 -15.98
CA HIS A 239 -6.10 -12.94 -17.30
C HIS A 239 -6.11 -11.50 -17.80
N PHE A 240 -6.60 -10.55 -17.01
CA PHE A 240 -6.62 -9.13 -17.35
C PHE A 240 -5.21 -8.62 -17.71
N LEU A 241 -4.20 -9.01 -16.94
CA LEU A 241 -2.81 -8.64 -17.21
C LEU A 241 -2.28 -9.22 -18.54
N PHE A 242 -2.73 -10.40 -18.96
CA PHE A 242 -2.37 -10.98 -20.26
C PHE A 242 -3.18 -10.42 -21.43
N THR A 243 -4.42 -9.96 -21.23
CA THR A 243 -5.29 -9.46 -22.31
C THR A 243 -5.31 -7.94 -22.41
N GLY A 244 -4.82 -7.23 -21.38
CA GLY A 244 -4.95 -5.79 -21.26
C GLY A 244 -6.40 -5.39 -20.97
N PRO A 245 -6.69 -4.08 -20.85
CA PRO A 245 -8.05 -3.59 -20.88
C PRO A 245 -8.63 -3.92 -22.26
N GLY A 246 -9.43 -4.97 -22.34
CA GLY A 246 -10.21 -5.24 -23.56
C GLY A 246 -11.09 -4.03 -23.84
N ASP A 247 -11.21 -3.64 -25.12
CA ASP A 247 -12.27 -2.72 -25.53
C ASP A 247 -13.59 -3.20 -24.93
N PRO A 248 -14.36 -2.35 -24.24
CA PRO A 248 -15.68 -2.75 -23.78
C PRO A 248 -16.46 -3.21 -25.01
N GLU A 249 -16.95 -4.45 -25.00
CA GLU A 249 -17.80 -4.96 -26.06
C GLU A 249 -18.87 -3.90 -26.35
N PRO A 250 -19.09 -3.52 -27.62
CA PRO A 250 -20.17 -2.60 -27.94
C PRO A 250 -21.47 -3.29 -27.52
N ASN A 251 -22.09 -2.75 -26.47
CA ASN A 251 -23.43 -3.12 -26.02
C ASN A 251 -24.30 -3.43 -27.25
N ARG A 252 -24.62 -4.72 -27.45
CA ARG A 252 -25.70 -5.09 -28.36
C ARG A 252 -26.98 -4.50 -27.78
N PRO A 253 -27.68 -3.60 -28.48
CA PRO A 253 -28.96 -3.11 -28.00
C PRO A 253 -29.98 -4.22 -28.21
N GLY A 254 -30.39 -4.85 -27.13
CA GLY A 254 -31.37 -5.91 -27.14
C GLY A 254 -31.56 -6.46 -25.75
N ASP A 255 -32.19 -5.67 -24.88
CA ASP A 255 -33.34 -6.11 -24.09
C ASP A 255 -33.94 -4.90 -23.37
N SER A 256 -35.15 -4.58 -23.78
CA SER A 256 -36.01 -3.51 -23.32
C SER A 256 -36.48 -3.71 -21.87
N GLU A 257 -36.32 -2.71 -21.03
CA GLU A 257 -37.14 -2.54 -19.82
C GLU A 257 -38.60 -2.26 -20.20
N PRO A 258 -39.58 -2.73 -19.40
CA PRO A 258 -40.99 -2.48 -19.67
C PRO A 258 -41.40 -1.12 -19.12
N ASP A 259 -41.66 -0.17 -20.02
CA ASP A 259 -42.26 1.12 -19.68
C ASP A 259 -43.73 0.94 -19.27
N ALA A 260 -44.04 1.41 -18.07
CA ALA A 260 -45.39 1.50 -17.53
C ALA A 260 -45.93 2.92 -17.70
N THR A 261 -46.66 3.20 -18.79
CA THR A 261 -47.67 4.27 -18.79
C THR A 261 -48.78 4.04 -19.82
N GLY A 262 -50.03 4.01 -19.33
CA GLY A 262 -51.14 4.83 -19.85
C GLY A 262 -51.58 4.65 -21.29
N SER A 263 -52.73 3.98 -21.46
CA SER A 263 -53.53 3.87 -22.69
C SER A 263 -53.94 5.21 -23.30
N ALA A 264 -53.89 5.33 -24.64
CA ALA A 264 -55.04 5.49 -25.57
C ALA A 264 -54.65 6.19 -26.90
N PRO A 265 -55.36 5.94 -28.02
CA PRO A 265 -54.75 5.77 -29.34
C PRO A 265 -55.24 6.76 -30.43
N ALA A 266 -54.54 6.84 -31.57
CA ALA A 266 -55.16 7.19 -32.86
C ALA A 266 -54.28 6.76 -34.07
N ALA A 267 -54.96 6.47 -35.17
CA ALA A 267 -54.54 5.71 -36.34
C ALA A 267 -53.63 6.44 -37.36
N THR A 268 -52.97 5.59 -38.16
CA THR A 268 -52.34 5.72 -39.50
C THR A 268 -53.20 6.46 -40.56
N PRO A 269 -52.74 6.77 -41.82
CA PRO A 269 -51.65 6.16 -42.64
C PRO A 269 -50.82 7.05 -43.64
N ALA A 270 -49.63 6.52 -44.07
CA ALA A 270 -49.01 6.42 -45.44
C ALA A 270 -48.81 7.66 -46.40
N PRO A 271 -48.06 7.57 -47.55
CA PRO A 271 -46.74 6.96 -47.86
C PRO A 271 -45.79 7.75 -48.85
N ALA A 272 -44.52 7.30 -48.96
CA ALA A 272 -43.55 7.27 -50.12
C ALA A 272 -43.02 8.60 -50.77
N PRO A 273 -41.95 8.61 -51.64
CA PRO A 273 -41.02 7.56 -52.12
C PRO A 273 -39.49 7.93 -52.12
N ALA A 274 -38.63 6.98 -52.54
CA ALA A 274 -37.17 7.09 -52.78
C ALA A 274 -36.82 7.88 -54.09
N PRO A 275 -35.54 8.18 -54.50
CA PRO A 275 -34.58 7.14 -54.99
C PRO A 275 -33.03 7.46 -55.08
N VAL A 276 -32.24 6.44 -55.53
CA VAL A 276 -31.04 6.44 -56.44
C VAL A 276 -29.57 6.67 -55.95
N ALA A 277 -28.81 5.55 -56.00
CA ALA A 277 -27.53 5.22 -56.70
C ALA A 277 -26.09 5.71 -56.30
N THR A 278 -25.27 4.73 -55.84
CA THR A 278 -23.90 4.22 -56.28
C THR A 278 -22.77 5.16 -56.79
N PRO A 279 -21.47 4.73 -56.90
CA PRO A 279 -20.78 3.48 -56.46
C PRO A 279 -19.39 3.69 -55.78
N ALA A 280 -18.80 2.57 -55.33
CA ALA A 280 -17.39 2.41 -54.94
C ALA A 280 -16.41 2.38 -56.14
N PRO A 281 -15.08 2.35 -55.88
CA PRO A 281 -14.22 1.43 -56.60
C PRO A 281 -13.36 0.54 -55.67
N ALA A 282 -12.91 -0.56 -56.25
CA ALA A 282 -12.28 -1.71 -55.62
C ALA A 282 -10.75 -1.80 -55.81
N ALA A 283 -10.19 -2.82 -55.15
CA ALA A 283 -8.89 -3.50 -55.34
C ALA A 283 -7.72 -2.90 -54.53
N SER A 284 -7.02 -3.65 -53.68
CA SER A 284 -6.22 -4.81 -54.09
C SER A 284 -5.66 -5.53 -52.86
N LEU A 285 -5.69 -6.86 -52.91
CA LEU A 285 -4.98 -7.76 -52.00
C LEU A 285 -3.48 -7.70 -52.29
N THR A 286 -2.67 -7.37 -51.29
CA THR A 286 -1.26 -7.79 -51.22
C THR A 286 -1.04 -8.49 -49.89
N THR A 287 -0.53 -9.71 -49.99
CA THR A 287 -0.05 -10.56 -48.92
C THR A 287 1.22 -9.96 -48.34
N ALA A 288 1.20 -9.61 -47.06
CA ALA A 288 2.41 -9.40 -46.26
C ALA A 288 2.17 -10.04 -44.89
N ASP A 289 3.00 -11.02 -44.58
CA ASP A 289 3.18 -11.60 -43.26
C ASP A 289 3.33 -10.49 -42.21
N ASN A 290 2.33 -10.34 -41.34
CA ASN A 290 2.45 -9.59 -40.12
C ASN A 290 2.28 -10.56 -38.95
N GLN A 291 3.39 -11.13 -38.49
CA GLN A 291 3.55 -11.44 -37.08
C GLN A 291 3.52 -10.10 -36.33
N ALA A 292 2.33 -9.60 -36.04
CA ALA A 292 2.15 -8.50 -35.13
C ALA A 292 2.36 -9.04 -33.71
N SER A 293 3.59 -8.91 -33.21
CA SER A 293 3.84 -8.92 -31.77
C SER A 293 3.06 -7.75 -31.18
N ALA A 294 1.86 -8.01 -30.67
CA ALA A 294 1.04 -7.00 -30.03
C ALA A 294 1.81 -6.43 -28.82
N LYS A 295 2.34 -5.21 -28.99
CA LYS A 295 2.87 -4.38 -27.91
C LYS A 295 1.71 -4.14 -26.95
N GLN A 296 1.77 -4.77 -25.79
CA GLN A 296 0.76 -4.63 -24.76
C GLN A 296 1.35 -3.75 -23.66
N GLU A 297 0.93 -2.49 -23.62
CA GLU A 297 1.25 -1.60 -22.52
C GLU A 297 0.63 -2.19 -21.24
N LEU A 298 1.48 -2.61 -20.29
CA LEU A 298 1.04 -2.98 -18.96
C LEU A 298 0.81 -1.68 -18.16
N PRO A 299 -0.33 -1.54 -17.46
CA PRO A 299 -0.71 -0.29 -16.82
C PRO A 299 0.34 0.15 -15.78
N PHE A 300 0.65 1.46 -15.78
CA PHE A 300 1.40 2.11 -14.71
C PHE A 300 0.58 2.07 -13.41
N LEU A 301 1.26 1.96 -12.27
CA LEU A 301 0.65 1.84 -10.94
C LEU A 301 0.03 3.17 -10.43
N ASP A 302 -0.50 4.07 -11.27
CA ASP A 302 -1.00 5.39 -10.82
C ASP A 302 -2.50 5.40 -10.49
N ASP A 303 -2.90 6.38 -9.68
CA ASP A 303 -4.18 6.52 -8.97
C ASP A 303 -5.41 6.19 -9.82
N GLY A 304 -6.02 5.05 -9.52
CA GLY A 304 -7.23 4.55 -10.17
C GLY A 304 -6.99 3.26 -10.96
N PHE A 305 -6.70 2.17 -10.25
CA PHE A 305 -6.85 0.83 -10.80
C PHE A 305 -8.30 0.63 -11.25
N HIS A 306 -8.58 0.88 -12.53
CA HIS A 306 -9.81 0.49 -13.20
C HIS A 306 -9.88 -1.06 -13.26
N GLY A 307 -10.19 -1.70 -12.13
CA GLY A 307 -10.61 -3.10 -12.07
C GLY A 307 -9.59 -4.13 -11.56
N LEU A 308 -8.37 -3.77 -11.14
CA LEU A 308 -7.45 -4.72 -10.48
C LEU A 308 -7.29 -4.39 -8.99
N SER A 309 -7.38 -5.40 -8.14
CA SER A 309 -7.11 -5.26 -6.71
C SER A 309 -5.62 -5.45 -6.44
N PHE A 310 -5.00 -4.55 -5.65
CA PHE A 310 -3.64 -4.73 -5.16
C PHE A 310 -3.44 -6.09 -4.47
N PHE A 311 -4.48 -6.64 -3.83
CA PHE A 311 -4.39 -7.95 -3.19
C PHE A 311 -4.24 -9.10 -4.16
N ASP A 312 -4.91 -9.01 -5.29
CA ASP A 312 -4.81 -10.04 -6.32
C ASP A 312 -3.40 -9.98 -6.93
N LEU A 313 -2.86 -8.77 -7.11
CA LEU A 313 -1.47 -8.58 -7.51
C LEU A 313 -0.47 -9.13 -6.49
N GLU A 314 -0.67 -8.87 -5.20
CA GLU A 314 0.16 -9.44 -4.12
C GLU A 314 0.13 -10.97 -4.14
N GLY A 315 -1.04 -11.55 -4.37
CA GLY A 315 -1.19 -12.98 -4.61
C GLY A 315 -0.35 -13.51 -5.78
N LEU A 316 -0.39 -12.82 -6.92
CA LEU A 316 0.41 -13.19 -8.09
C LEU A 316 1.92 -12.98 -7.84
N MET A 317 2.31 -11.95 -7.09
CA MET A 317 3.70 -11.70 -6.69
C MET A 317 4.26 -12.80 -5.78
N VAL A 318 3.46 -13.32 -4.84
CA VAL A 318 3.84 -14.47 -3.98
C VAL A 318 4.26 -15.68 -4.82
N TYR A 319 3.66 -15.87 -5.99
CA TYR A 319 3.98 -16.96 -6.91
C TYR A 319 4.92 -16.56 -8.05
N GLY A 320 5.42 -15.33 -8.08
CA GLY A 320 6.31 -14.81 -9.12
C GLY A 320 5.66 -14.63 -10.50
N LEU A 321 4.32 -14.64 -10.57
CA LEU A 321 3.56 -14.44 -11.80
C LEU A 321 3.40 -12.95 -12.15
N VAL A 322 3.71 -12.08 -11.19
CA VAL A 322 3.87 -10.64 -11.35
C VAL A 322 5.12 -10.21 -10.56
N THR A 323 5.87 -9.24 -11.06
CA THR A 323 6.94 -8.59 -10.28
C THR A 323 6.98 -7.10 -10.59
N PRO A 324 7.20 -6.21 -9.59
CA PRO A 324 7.49 -4.81 -9.88
C PRO A 324 8.83 -4.68 -10.59
N THR A 325 8.96 -3.65 -11.40
CA THR A 325 10.23 -3.21 -11.99
C THR A 325 11.12 -2.56 -10.94
N LEU A 326 12.39 -2.94 -10.94
CA LEU A 326 13.45 -2.19 -10.27
C LEU A 326 14.56 -1.94 -11.31
N PRO A 327 15.04 -0.70 -11.52
CA PRO A 327 14.62 0.56 -10.92
C PRO A 327 14.41 1.64 -11.97
N THR A 328 13.29 1.70 -12.70
CA THR A 328 13.07 2.75 -13.72
C THR A 328 12.98 4.17 -13.16
N GLY A 329 13.11 4.38 -11.84
CA GLY A 329 12.96 5.69 -11.21
C GLY A 329 11.54 6.28 -11.31
N ARG A 330 10.65 5.64 -12.10
CA ARG A 330 9.22 5.92 -12.14
C ARG A 330 8.57 5.29 -10.92
N TRP A 331 8.15 6.15 -10.00
CA TRP A 331 7.06 5.79 -9.12
C TRP A 331 5.78 6.25 -9.80
N PRO A 332 4.79 5.38 -9.95
CA PRO A 332 4.74 4.03 -9.38
C PRO A 332 5.26 2.98 -10.40
N ALA A 333 6.02 1.98 -9.91
CA ALA A 333 6.87 1.13 -10.75
C ALA A 333 6.04 0.23 -11.71
N PRO A 334 6.34 0.16 -13.02
CA PRO A 334 5.62 -0.75 -13.92
C PRO A 334 5.70 -2.20 -13.43
N LEU A 335 4.61 -2.95 -13.60
CA LEU A 335 4.53 -4.38 -13.28
C LEU A 335 4.98 -5.21 -14.49
N TYR A 336 5.74 -6.27 -14.26
CA TYR A 336 6.06 -7.28 -15.27
C TYR A 336 5.34 -8.59 -15.02
N VAL A 337 4.93 -9.20 -16.13
CA VAL A 337 4.23 -10.49 -16.21
C VAL A 337 5.02 -11.36 -17.19
N PRO A 338 5.27 -12.65 -16.89
CA PRO A 338 6.06 -13.52 -17.77
C PRO A 338 5.29 -13.85 -19.06
N LEU A 339 5.50 -13.05 -20.10
CA LEU A 339 4.79 -13.20 -21.38
C LEU A 339 5.11 -14.52 -22.09
N ASN A 340 6.25 -15.16 -21.77
CA ASN A 340 6.57 -16.50 -22.26
C ASN A 340 5.57 -17.59 -21.80
N MET A 341 4.74 -17.29 -20.79
CA MET A 341 3.70 -18.18 -20.30
C MET A 341 2.32 -17.88 -20.93
N LYS A 342 2.16 -16.72 -21.58
CA LYS A 342 0.85 -16.18 -21.97
C LYS A 342 0.07 -17.14 -22.88
N GLU A 343 0.69 -17.61 -23.95
CA GLU A 343 0.02 -18.45 -24.95
C GLU A 343 -0.51 -19.76 -24.35
N GLN A 344 0.24 -20.37 -23.44
CA GLN A 344 -0.13 -21.63 -22.81
C GLN A 344 -1.12 -21.45 -21.65
N LEU A 345 -1.01 -20.35 -20.89
CA LEU A 345 -1.88 -20.12 -19.73
C LEU A 345 -3.23 -19.52 -20.09
N LEU A 346 -3.32 -18.67 -21.12
CA LEU A 346 -4.53 -17.90 -21.44
C LEU A 346 -5.78 -18.77 -21.66
N PRO A 347 -5.74 -19.88 -22.45
CA PRO A 347 -6.91 -20.73 -22.62
C PRO A 347 -7.40 -21.38 -21.32
N GLU A 348 -6.49 -21.75 -20.41
CA GLU A 348 -6.87 -22.31 -19.11
C GLU A 348 -7.45 -21.24 -18.18
N LEU A 349 -6.94 -20.01 -18.25
CA LEU A 349 -7.52 -18.89 -17.50
C LEU A 349 -8.98 -18.64 -17.93
N GLU A 350 -9.26 -18.63 -19.23
CA GLU A 350 -10.64 -18.51 -19.74
C GLU A 350 -11.55 -19.63 -19.23
N ILE A 351 -11.06 -20.87 -19.19
CA ILE A 351 -11.80 -22.01 -18.59
C ILE A 351 -12.06 -21.77 -17.10
N CYS A 352 -11.04 -21.34 -16.34
CA CYS A 352 -11.18 -21.07 -14.91
C CYS A 352 -12.19 -19.94 -14.62
N LEU A 353 -12.27 -18.93 -15.49
CA LEU A 353 -13.22 -17.82 -15.32
C LEU A 353 -14.69 -18.24 -15.53
N GLN A 354 -14.93 -19.39 -16.14
CA GLN A 354 -16.25 -20.01 -16.25
C GLN A 354 -16.52 -21.07 -15.16
N ASP A 355 -15.57 -21.34 -14.27
CA ASP A 355 -15.73 -22.35 -13.22
C ASP A 355 -16.53 -21.82 -12.02
N GLU A 356 -17.78 -22.26 -11.91
CA GLU A 356 -18.69 -21.90 -10.81
C GLU A 356 -18.19 -22.35 -9.43
N LYS A 357 -17.35 -23.40 -9.35
CA LYS A 357 -16.77 -23.80 -8.07
C LYS A 357 -15.69 -22.81 -7.62
N LEU A 358 -14.90 -22.28 -8.54
CA LEU A 358 -13.91 -21.24 -8.24
C LEU A 358 -14.59 -19.94 -7.82
N LYS A 359 -15.66 -19.52 -8.52
CA LYS A 359 -16.48 -18.36 -8.13
C LYS A 359 -17.09 -18.52 -6.74
N LYS A 360 -17.63 -19.71 -6.44
CA LYS A 360 -18.16 -20.02 -5.10
C LYS A 360 -17.08 -19.96 -4.02
N ALA A 361 -15.91 -20.55 -4.28
CA ALA A 361 -14.78 -20.53 -3.34
C ALA A 361 -14.32 -19.10 -3.06
N ASP A 362 -14.13 -18.32 -4.11
CA ASP A 362 -13.70 -16.92 -4.02
C ASP A 362 -14.73 -16.05 -3.30
N HIS A 363 -16.04 -16.23 -3.55
CA HIS A 363 -17.08 -15.57 -2.78
C HIS A 363 -16.96 -15.88 -1.28
N ILE A 364 -16.79 -17.16 -0.91
CA ILE A 364 -16.64 -17.56 0.50
C ILE A 364 -15.40 -16.93 1.14
N GLU A 365 -14.27 -16.89 0.42
CA GLU A 365 -13.04 -16.24 0.88
C GLU A 365 -13.24 -14.74 1.11
N HIS A 366 -13.94 -14.05 0.21
CA HIS A 366 -14.31 -12.64 0.38
C HIS A 366 -15.17 -12.43 1.63
N LEU A 367 -16.15 -13.31 1.89
CA LEU A 367 -16.94 -13.23 3.11
C LEU A 367 -16.08 -13.42 4.37
N ILE A 368 -15.15 -14.39 4.38
CA ILE A 368 -14.22 -14.60 5.52
C ILE A 368 -13.40 -13.33 5.79
N ILE A 369 -12.81 -12.74 4.74
CA ILE A 369 -11.99 -11.53 4.85
C ILE A 369 -12.86 -10.35 5.32
N GLY A 370 -14.00 -10.11 4.69
CA GLY A 370 -14.91 -9.02 5.06
C GLY A 370 -15.41 -9.10 6.51
N ILE A 371 -15.75 -10.32 6.96
CA ILE A 371 -16.14 -10.58 8.35
C ILE A 371 -14.97 -10.24 9.29
N THR A 372 -13.76 -10.71 9.02
CA THR A 372 -12.62 -10.41 9.89
C THR A 372 -12.26 -8.91 9.88
N THR A 373 -12.40 -8.21 8.76
CA THR A 373 -12.22 -6.75 8.68
C THR A 373 -13.22 -5.99 9.55
N LEU A 374 -14.51 -6.34 9.54
CA LEU A 374 -15.55 -5.60 10.28
C LEU A 374 -15.65 -5.96 11.76
N TYR A 375 -15.39 -7.22 12.11
CA TYR A 375 -15.50 -7.70 13.49
C TYR A 375 -14.17 -7.74 14.23
N GLY A 376 -13.05 -7.77 13.51
CA GLY A 376 -11.70 -7.88 14.05
C GLY A 376 -11.36 -9.30 14.46
N ALA A 377 -12.12 -9.88 15.41
CA ALA A 377 -11.89 -11.22 15.92
C ALA A 377 -13.20 -11.96 16.23
N LEU A 378 -13.32 -13.20 15.76
CA LEU A 378 -14.51 -14.03 15.92
C LEU A 378 -14.17 -15.52 16.07
N PRO A 379 -14.91 -16.29 16.89
CA PRO A 379 -14.82 -17.74 16.88
C PRO A 379 -15.14 -18.29 15.48
N ALA A 380 -14.36 -19.26 15.01
CA ALA A 380 -14.50 -19.88 13.69
C ALA A 380 -15.94 -20.35 13.40
N GLN A 381 -16.63 -20.89 14.41
CA GLN A 381 -18.02 -21.35 14.29
C GLN A 381 -19.00 -20.21 14.04
N LYS A 382 -18.74 -19.02 14.59
CA LYS A 382 -19.58 -17.83 14.40
C LYS A 382 -19.36 -17.24 13.00
N ILE A 383 -18.13 -17.23 12.50
CA ILE A 383 -17.84 -16.86 11.10
C ILE A 383 -18.60 -17.78 10.15
N ARG A 384 -18.50 -19.11 10.33
CA ARG A 384 -19.26 -20.07 9.52
C ARG A 384 -20.76 -19.84 9.57
N ALA A 385 -21.30 -19.52 10.76
CA ALA A 385 -22.73 -19.24 10.90
C ALA A 385 -23.14 -18.00 10.09
N ILE A 386 -22.37 -16.90 10.17
CA ILE A 386 -22.63 -15.68 9.40
C ILE A 386 -22.55 -15.99 7.89
N ILE A 387 -21.50 -16.69 7.44
CA ILE A 387 -21.36 -17.07 6.02
C ILE A 387 -22.57 -17.89 5.54
N ASN A 388 -23.04 -18.83 6.35
CA ASN A 388 -24.18 -19.67 5.98
C ASN A 388 -25.49 -18.89 5.83
N ASP A 389 -25.62 -17.72 6.46
CA ASP A 389 -26.78 -16.83 6.28
C ASP A 389 -26.78 -16.16 4.89
N HIS A 390 -25.63 -16.13 4.21
CA HIS A 390 -25.42 -15.54 2.87
C HIS A 390 -25.28 -16.59 1.76
N LEU A 391 -25.33 -17.88 2.08
CA LEU A 391 -25.18 -18.95 1.09
C LEU A 391 -26.50 -19.70 0.85
N PRO A 392 -26.77 -20.10 -0.41
CA PRO A 392 -27.96 -20.92 -0.70
C PRO A 392 -27.88 -22.31 -0.04
N GLU A 393 -26.67 -22.84 0.13
CA GLU A 393 -26.41 -24.10 0.81
C GLU A 393 -25.39 -23.88 1.95
N PRO A 394 -25.71 -24.28 3.19
CA PRO A 394 -24.83 -24.05 4.32
C PRO A 394 -23.58 -24.94 4.24
N LEU A 395 -22.42 -24.35 4.53
CA LEU A 395 -21.16 -25.07 4.63
C LEU A 395 -21.12 -25.99 5.84
N THR A 396 -20.65 -27.21 5.63
CA THR A 396 -20.18 -28.08 6.71
C THR A 396 -18.96 -27.47 7.41
N ILE A 397 -18.65 -27.97 8.61
CA ILE A 397 -17.44 -27.54 9.33
C ILE A 397 -16.19 -27.86 8.50
N TYR A 398 -16.15 -29.02 7.85
CA TYR A 398 -15.00 -29.44 7.04
C TYR A 398 -14.79 -28.53 5.83
N GLU A 399 -15.84 -28.25 5.07
CA GLU A 399 -15.76 -27.34 3.91
C GLU A 399 -15.31 -25.95 4.31
N PHE A 400 -15.90 -25.39 5.38
CA PHE A 400 -15.48 -24.08 5.90
C PHE A 400 -13.99 -24.03 6.21
N TYR A 401 -13.43 -25.06 6.87
CA TYR A 401 -12.00 -25.11 7.16
C TYR A 401 -11.13 -25.19 5.90
N GLN A 402 -11.59 -25.81 4.81
CA GLN A 402 -10.83 -25.84 3.55
C GLN A 402 -10.69 -24.44 2.95
N TYR A 403 -11.74 -23.61 3.01
CA TYR A 403 -11.68 -22.22 2.54
C TYR A 403 -10.87 -21.34 3.49
N LEU A 404 -10.99 -21.54 4.80
CA LEU A 404 -10.26 -20.74 5.79
C LEU A 404 -8.72 -20.89 5.68
N ILE A 405 -8.23 -22.07 5.28
CA ILE A 405 -6.80 -22.32 5.09
C ILE A 405 -6.32 -22.02 3.66
N SER A 406 -7.16 -21.39 2.83
CA SER A 406 -6.71 -20.95 1.52
C SER A 406 -5.63 -19.87 1.66
N GLN A 407 -4.74 -19.78 0.67
CA GLN A 407 -3.64 -18.82 0.73
C GLN A 407 -4.14 -17.37 0.78
N ARG A 408 -5.26 -17.08 0.13
CA ARG A 408 -5.92 -15.78 0.21
C ARG A 408 -6.34 -15.42 1.64
N CYS A 409 -7.00 -16.35 2.34
CA CYS A 409 -7.42 -16.13 3.72
C CYS A 409 -6.22 -16.05 4.69
N LEU A 410 -5.22 -16.92 4.53
CA LEU A 410 -4.04 -16.96 5.41
C LEU A 410 -3.16 -15.71 5.31
N ARG A 411 -3.25 -14.95 4.23
CA ARG A 411 -2.58 -13.64 4.09
C ARG A 411 -3.31 -12.51 4.82
N ARG A 412 -4.50 -12.74 5.38
CA ARG A 412 -5.35 -11.67 5.97
C ARG A 412 -5.86 -12.02 7.37
N CYS A 413 -5.92 -13.32 7.65
CA CYS A 413 -6.47 -13.87 8.86
C CYS A 413 -5.40 -14.67 9.61
N GLU A 414 -5.33 -14.44 10.91
CA GLU A 414 -4.59 -15.28 11.84
C GLU A 414 -5.57 -16.08 12.72
N ALA A 415 -5.04 -17.10 13.41
CA ALA A 415 -5.82 -17.97 14.26
C ALA A 415 -5.13 -18.25 15.60
N ILE A 416 -5.88 -18.18 16.69
CA ILE A 416 -5.43 -18.61 18.01
C ILE A 416 -6.38 -19.65 18.62
N ASN A 417 -5.82 -20.50 19.49
CA ASN A 417 -6.59 -21.39 20.33
C ASN A 417 -7.16 -20.64 21.53
N THR A 418 -8.47 -20.78 21.74
CA THR A 418 -9.17 -20.26 22.92
C THR A 418 -9.96 -21.37 23.60
N SER A 419 -10.55 -21.10 24.77
CA SER A 419 -11.42 -22.07 25.47
C SER A 419 -12.63 -22.51 24.65
N ASN A 420 -13.04 -21.73 23.64
CA ASN A 420 -14.20 -21.97 22.80
C ASN A 420 -13.81 -22.50 21.39
N GLY A 421 -12.57 -23.00 21.23
CA GLY A 421 -12.01 -23.44 19.96
C GLY A 421 -11.15 -22.37 19.28
N PHE A 422 -11.05 -22.43 17.96
CA PHE A 422 -10.25 -21.48 17.18
C PHE A 422 -10.98 -20.13 17.06
N THR A 423 -10.28 -19.06 17.39
CA THR A 423 -10.69 -17.69 17.08
C THR A 423 -9.85 -17.23 15.90
N ILE A 424 -10.54 -16.76 14.86
CA ILE A 424 -9.93 -16.17 13.67
C ILE A 424 -9.99 -14.66 13.82
N TYR A 425 -8.90 -13.98 13.47
CA TYR A 425 -8.80 -12.54 13.64
C TYR A 425 -8.01 -11.91 12.49
N HIS A 426 -8.27 -10.63 12.27
CA HIS A 426 -7.61 -9.82 11.26
C HIS A 426 -6.11 -9.68 11.58
N GLU A 427 -5.25 -9.89 10.58
CA GLU A 427 -3.77 -9.88 10.72
C GLU A 427 -3.21 -8.62 11.39
N SER A 428 -3.82 -7.47 11.13
CA SER A 428 -3.33 -6.17 11.64
C SER A 428 -3.63 -5.91 13.12
N ILE A 429 -4.20 -6.87 13.86
CA ILE A 429 -4.45 -6.72 15.30
C ILE A 429 -3.14 -6.87 16.09
N PRO A 430 -2.65 -5.82 16.78
CA PRO A 430 -1.34 -5.90 17.45
C PRO A 430 -1.33 -6.80 18.70
N ASP A 431 -2.43 -6.80 19.46
CA ASP A 431 -2.63 -7.65 20.65
C ASP A 431 -4.05 -8.22 20.66
N ILE A 432 -4.17 -9.47 20.22
CA ILE A 432 -5.44 -10.19 20.16
C ILE A 432 -6.03 -10.46 21.56
N TYR A 433 -5.21 -10.67 22.58
CA TYR A 433 -5.69 -10.99 23.92
C TYR A 433 -6.37 -9.80 24.58
N ASP A 434 -5.81 -8.59 24.39
CA ASP A 434 -6.45 -7.36 24.86
C ASP A 434 -7.78 -7.10 24.14
N LEU A 435 -7.85 -7.28 22.80
CA LEU A 435 -9.11 -7.13 22.07
C LEU A 435 -10.17 -8.13 22.58
N LEU A 436 -9.82 -9.40 22.74
CA LEU A 436 -10.73 -10.41 23.27
C LEU A 436 -11.20 -10.08 24.70
N ALA A 437 -10.29 -9.64 25.58
CA ALA A 437 -10.66 -9.20 26.93
C ALA A 437 -11.64 -8.02 26.91
N ARG A 438 -11.54 -7.11 25.93
CA ARG A 438 -12.50 -6.01 25.75
C ARG A 438 -13.85 -6.53 25.24
N ILE A 439 -13.87 -7.48 24.32
CA ILE A 439 -15.11 -8.09 23.81
C ILE A 439 -15.82 -8.86 24.94
N ASP A 440 -15.08 -9.60 25.76
CA ASP A 440 -15.60 -10.42 26.86
C ASP A 440 -16.24 -9.61 27.99
N LYS A 441 -15.82 -8.36 28.18
CA LYS A 441 -16.50 -7.41 29.10
C LYS A 441 -17.95 -7.11 28.68
N ARG A 442 -18.34 -7.40 27.44
CA ARG A 442 -19.65 -7.10 26.85
C ARG A 442 -20.44 -8.37 26.53
N LYS A 443 -20.60 -9.25 27.53
CA LYS A 443 -21.28 -10.56 27.36
C LYS A 443 -22.68 -10.45 26.76
N ASN A 444 -23.46 -9.45 27.19
CA ASN A 444 -24.85 -9.26 26.78
C ASN A 444 -25.03 -8.43 25.49
N LEU A 445 -23.94 -8.00 24.86
CA LEU A 445 -24.01 -7.30 23.58
C LEU A 445 -24.01 -8.33 22.45
N GLU A 446 -25.06 -8.33 21.65
CA GLU A 446 -25.11 -9.13 20.42
C GLU A 446 -24.16 -8.56 19.36
N TYR A 447 -23.69 -9.45 18.48
CA TYR A 447 -22.92 -9.02 17.30
C TYR A 447 -23.83 -8.20 16.38
N ALA A 448 -23.25 -7.19 15.72
CA ALA A 448 -23.94 -6.49 14.65
C ALA A 448 -24.30 -7.46 13.51
N LEU A 449 -25.19 -7.04 12.61
CA LEU A 449 -25.45 -7.73 11.36
C LEU A 449 -24.99 -6.80 10.25
N PHE A 450 -24.35 -7.38 9.24
CA PHE A 450 -23.90 -6.67 8.04
C PHE A 450 -24.54 -7.32 6.83
N GLU A 451 -24.89 -6.51 5.84
CA GLU A 451 -25.32 -7.01 4.55
C GLU A 451 -24.14 -7.63 3.80
N GLU A 452 -24.42 -8.53 2.86
CA GLU A 452 -23.39 -9.17 2.04
C GLU A 452 -22.55 -8.13 1.29
N SER A 453 -23.19 -7.10 0.74
CA SER A 453 -22.53 -5.98 0.06
C SER A 453 -21.52 -5.25 0.95
N GLU A 454 -21.82 -5.06 2.24
CA GLU A 454 -20.90 -4.46 3.21
C GLU A 454 -19.70 -5.37 3.48
N LEU A 455 -19.93 -6.68 3.59
CA LEU A 455 -18.87 -7.67 3.78
C LEU A 455 -17.94 -7.71 2.56
N ILE A 456 -18.50 -7.73 1.34
CA ILE A 456 -17.71 -7.72 0.11
C ILE A 456 -16.89 -6.44 -0.01
N LYS A 457 -17.46 -5.26 0.29
CA LYS A 457 -16.71 -4.00 0.32
C LYS A 457 -15.55 -4.03 1.34
N ALA A 458 -15.75 -4.66 2.49
CA ALA A 458 -14.74 -4.80 3.55
C ALA A 458 -13.56 -5.71 3.18
N THR A 459 -13.52 -6.24 1.95
CA THR A 459 -12.37 -6.99 1.44
C THR A 459 -11.30 -6.12 0.79
N ASN A 460 -11.60 -4.86 0.48
CA ASN A 460 -10.68 -3.91 -0.12
C ASN A 460 -9.43 -3.68 0.74
N ARG A 461 -8.29 -3.37 0.12
CA ARG A 461 -7.02 -3.19 0.86
C ARG A 461 -7.05 -1.95 1.68
N LEU A 462 -7.30 -0.85 1.01
CA LEU A 462 -7.49 0.45 1.60
C LEU A 462 -8.95 0.56 2.01
N TYR A 463 -9.33 -0.23 3.00
CA TYR A 463 -10.69 -0.21 3.51
C TYR A 463 -10.86 0.83 4.62
N TYR A 464 -11.92 1.62 4.49
CA TYR A 464 -12.56 2.34 5.57
C TYR A 464 -14.07 2.16 5.44
N TYR A 465 -14.80 2.29 6.54
CA TYR A 465 -16.25 2.12 6.48
C TYR A 465 -16.90 3.32 5.80
N GLU A 466 -17.37 3.12 4.58
CA GLU A 466 -18.04 4.12 3.74
C GLU A 466 -19.44 4.44 4.29
N ASN A 467 -19.67 5.70 4.61
CA ASN A 467 -20.98 6.26 4.93
C ASN A 467 -20.97 7.79 4.75
N THR A 468 -22.12 8.43 4.99
CA THR A 468 -22.22 9.90 4.96
C THR A 468 -21.22 10.64 5.88
N PHE A 469 -20.64 9.99 6.89
CA PHE A 469 -19.64 10.61 7.77
C PHE A 469 -18.21 10.46 7.22
N SER A 470 -17.87 9.37 6.54
CA SER A 470 -16.60 9.29 5.80
C SER A 470 -16.58 10.27 4.64
N GLU A 471 -17.68 10.38 3.90
CA GLU A 471 -17.82 11.37 2.80
C GLU A 471 -17.60 12.79 3.33
N ARG A 472 -18.29 13.18 4.40
CA ARG A 472 -18.11 14.50 5.03
C ARG A 472 -16.68 14.74 5.55
N LEU A 473 -16.01 13.70 6.03
CA LEU A 473 -14.63 13.80 6.52
C LEU A 473 -13.66 13.97 5.34
N LEU A 474 -13.83 13.19 4.27
CA LEU A 474 -13.07 13.32 3.02
C LEU A 474 -13.24 14.70 2.41
N ASP A 475 -14.48 15.18 2.26
CA ASP A 475 -14.79 16.51 1.75
C ASP A 475 -14.09 17.61 2.56
N HIS A 476 -14.09 17.48 3.89
CA HIS A 476 -13.39 18.40 4.78
C HIS A 476 -11.86 18.33 4.62
N MET A 477 -11.33 17.18 4.24
CA MET A 477 -9.89 16.93 4.14
C MET A 477 -9.28 17.31 2.80
N VAL A 478 -10.08 17.56 1.75
CA VAL A 478 -9.61 18.03 0.43
C VAL A 478 -8.68 19.24 0.54
N LYS A 479 -8.92 20.14 1.51
CA LYS A 479 -8.13 21.36 1.70
C LYS A 479 -6.69 21.13 2.19
N TYR A 480 -6.33 19.90 2.59
CA TYR A 480 -4.98 19.56 3.07
C TYR A 480 -4.07 18.98 1.99
N ASP A 481 -4.53 18.88 0.74
CA ASP A 481 -3.73 18.44 -0.41
C ASP A 481 -3.04 17.08 -0.17
N LEU A 482 -3.83 16.11 0.31
CA LEU A 482 -3.38 14.76 0.57
C LEU A 482 -3.06 14.04 -0.74
N LEU A 483 -1.90 13.39 -0.78
CA LEU A 483 -1.48 12.58 -1.94
C LEU A 483 -2.44 11.42 -2.20
N ASP A 484 -2.85 10.70 -1.14
CA ASP A 484 -3.81 9.59 -1.24
C ASP A 484 -4.83 9.67 -0.07
N PRO A 485 -5.99 10.30 -0.29
CA PRO A 485 -7.03 10.44 0.72
C PRO A 485 -7.62 9.10 1.19
N ASP A 486 -7.72 8.10 0.31
CA ASP A 486 -8.31 6.80 0.63
C ASP A 486 -7.36 5.95 1.49
N PHE A 487 -6.06 5.98 1.20
CA PHE A 487 -5.04 5.41 2.07
C PHE A 487 -5.05 6.04 3.45
N PHE A 488 -5.14 7.37 3.53
CA PHE A 488 -5.18 8.04 4.82
C PHE A 488 -6.47 7.73 5.61
N MET A 489 -7.62 7.63 4.93
CA MET A 489 -8.87 7.17 5.54
C MET A 489 -8.78 5.73 6.05
N HIS A 490 -8.09 4.86 5.31
CA HIS A 490 -7.80 3.51 5.73
C HIS A 490 -6.94 3.45 7.00
N GLU A 491 -5.88 4.26 7.08
CA GLU A 491 -5.08 4.37 8.30
C GLU A 491 -5.92 4.88 9.49
N ILE A 492 -6.79 5.88 9.26
CA ILE A 492 -7.74 6.38 10.28
C ILE A 492 -8.67 5.24 10.74
N TRP A 493 -9.24 4.46 9.82
CA TRP A 493 -10.08 3.32 10.15
C TRP A 493 -9.35 2.34 11.08
N PHE A 494 -8.13 1.92 10.72
CA PHE A 494 -7.37 0.98 11.54
C PHE A 494 -6.98 1.54 12.89
N HIS A 495 -6.54 2.80 12.93
CA HIS A 495 -6.22 3.49 14.18
C HIS A 495 -7.43 3.50 15.12
N ILE A 496 -8.63 3.77 14.59
CA ILE A 496 -9.86 3.72 15.37
C ILE A 496 -10.14 2.30 15.90
N GLN A 497 -9.84 1.25 15.15
CA GLN A 497 -10.09 -0.11 15.60
C GLN A 497 -9.15 -0.58 16.73
N THR A 498 -7.86 -0.23 16.63
CA THR A 498 -6.82 -0.67 17.57
C THR A 498 -6.76 0.17 18.84
N GLU A 499 -6.98 1.49 18.72
CA GLU A 499 -6.74 2.44 19.80
C GLU A 499 -7.95 2.73 20.70
N ASN A 500 -7.61 3.11 21.94
CA ASN A 500 -8.58 3.35 23.00
C ASN A 500 -9.04 4.81 23.14
N SER A 501 -8.21 5.76 22.72
CA SER A 501 -8.44 7.17 23.01
C SER A 501 -8.57 8.01 21.73
N GLY A 502 -9.52 8.95 21.74
CA GLY A 502 -9.59 9.97 20.71
C GLY A 502 -8.32 10.83 20.66
N HIS A 503 -7.61 10.98 21.78
CA HIS A 503 -6.35 11.72 21.84
C HIS A 503 -5.26 11.12 20.93
N SER A 504 -5.09 9.80 20.92
CA SER A 504 -4.13 9.12 20.03
C SER A 504 -4.48 9.37 18.56
N LEU A 505 -5.77 9.26 18.20
CA LEU A 505 -6.22 9.56 16.83
C LEU A 505 -5.97 11.02 16.43
N VAL A 506 -6.26 11.96 17.33
CA VAL A 506 -6.02 13.38 17.07
C VAL A 506 -4.53 13.67 16.91
N ALA A 507 -3.66 13.08 17.73
CA ALA A 507 -2.22 13.21 17.58
C ALA A 507 -1.75 12.68 16.22
N TYR A 508 -2.17 11.47 15.87
CA TYR A 508 -1.86 10.83 14.59
C TYR A 508 -2.27 11.69 13.38
N VAL A 509 -3.47 12.27 13.40
CA VAL A 509 -3.94 13.17 12.33
C VAL A 509 -3.19 14.52 12.36
N SER A 510 -2.85 15.03 13.54
CA SER A 510 -2.10 16.29 13.71
C SER A 510 -0.67 16.22 13.20
N GLU A 511 -0.06 15.05 13.21
CA GLU A 511 1.29 14.82 12.67
C GLU A 511 1.32 14.77 11.13
N ARG A 512 0.18 14.47 10.48
CA ARG A 512 0.08 14.28 9.03
C ARG A 512 -0.59 15.43 8.29
N LEU A 513 -1.46 16.19 8.96
CA LEU A 513 -2.14 17.34 8.37
C LEU A 513 -1.49 18.65 8.79
N ASN A 514 -1.27 19.54 7.84
CA ASN A 514 -0.76 20.88 8.10
C ASN A 514 -1.88 21.85 8.46
N PHE A 515 -2.09 22.07 9.75
CA PHE A 515 -3.10 22.97 10.29
C PHE A 515 -2.61 24.42 10.35
N LYS A 516 -3.35 25.38 9.77
CA LYS A 516 -3.00 26.80 9.79
C LYS A 516 -3.43 27.51 11.08
N SER A 517 -4.34 26.91 11.83
CA SER A 517 -4.90 27.50 13.06
C SER A 517 -5.44 26.43 14.02
N LEU A 518 -5.62 26.80 15.30
CA LEU A 518 -6.25 25.94 16.29
C LEU A 518 -7.73 25.71 15.96
N GLU A 519 -8.41 26.71 15.40
CA GLU A 519 -9.80 26.62 14.96
C GLU A 519 -9.97 25.53 13.89
N GLU A 520 -9.03 25.45 12.95
CA GLU A 520 -9.03 24.44 11.90
C GLU A 520 -8.82 23.02 12.45
N LEU A 521 -7.91 22.87 13.42
CA LEU A 521 -7.73 21.61 14.13
C LEU A 521 -9.02 21.20 14.86
N GLN A 522 -9.64 22.13 15.59
CA GLN A 522 -10.90 21.88 16.29
C GLN A 522 -12.04 21.49 15.35
N GLU A 523 -12.08 22.07 14.15
CA GLU A 523 -13.04 21.71 13.12
C GLU A 523 -12.81 20.27 12.63
N THR A 524 -11.58 19.90 12.25
CA THR A 524 -11.25 18.52 11.84
C THR A 524 -11.57 17.50 12.93
N ILE A 525 -11.31 17.82 14.20
CA ILE A 525 -11.65 16.96 15.33
C ILE A 525 -13.15 16.67 15.39
N LYS A 526 -14.02 17.61 15.00
CA LYS A 526 -15.47 17.38 14.95
C LYS A 526 -15.83 16.34 13.90
N TYR A 527 -15.31 16.48 12.67
CA TYR A 527 -15.53 15.50 11.59
C TYR A 527 -14.98 14.11 11.95
N LEU A 528 -13.78 14.05 12.52
CA LEU A 528 -13.20 12.80 13.02
C LEU A 528 -14.03 12.15 14.11
N THR A 529 -14.54 12.95 15.06
CA THR A 529 -15.38 12.45 16.16
C THR A 529 -16.73 11.96 15.65
N ASP A 530 -17.33 12.66 14.69
CA ASP A 530 -18.55 12.24 14.00
C ASP A 530 -18.33 10.90 13.29
N TYR A 531 -17.24 10.75 12.53
CA TYR A 531 -16.88 9.50 11.87
C TYR A 531 -16.67 8.36 12.88
N LEU A 532 -15.80 8.57 13.88
CA LEU A 532 -15.47 7.60 14.93
C LEU A 532 -16.71 7.03 15.66
N ASN A 533 -17.74 7.85 15.85
CA ASN A 533 -18.97 7.46 16.53
C ASN A 533 -19.97 6.73 15.64
N ASN A 534 -19.83 6.83 14.32
CA ASN A 534 -20.79 6.32 13.34
C ASN A 534 -20.25 5.18 12.47
N ILE A 535 -19.16 4.53 12.89
CA ILE A 535 -18.62 3.34 12.24
C ILE A 535 -18.60 2.10 13.16
N PRO A 536 -18.59 0.88 12.61
CA PRO A 536 -18.42 -0.35 13.37
C PRO A 536 -17.15 -0.36 14.23
N ARG A 537 -17.21 -1.00 15.40
CA ARG A 537 -16.05 -1.15 16.29
C ARG A 537 -15.82 -2.60 16.67
N TRP A 538 -14.59 -3.09 16.51
CA TRP A 538 -14.19 -4.45 16.90
C TRP A 538 -14.53 -4.75 18.36
N LYS A 539 -14.12 -3.86 19.28
CA LYS A 539 -14.42 -3.98 20.73
C LYS A 539 -15.92 -3.97 21.07
N LEU A 540 -16.77 -3.52 20.14
CA LEU A 540 -18.23 -3.49 20.26
C LEU A 540 -18.90 -4.57 19.39
N LYS A 541 -18.18 -5.63 19.00
CA LYS A 541 -18.74 -6.75 18.23
C LYS A 541 -19.36 -6.28 16.89
N GLY A 542 -18.71 -5.32 16.23
CA GLY A 542 -19.17 -4.70 14.98
C GLY A 542 -20.26 -3.62 15.17
N ASN A 543 -20.74 -3.37 16.39
CA ASN A 543 -21.78 -2.36 16.60
C ASN A 543 -21.23 -0.93 16.48
N ILE A 544 -22.08 -0.03 15.97
CA ILE A 544 -21.82 1.40 15.85
C ILE A 544 -22.10 2.10 17.20
N PRO A 545 -21.14 2.85 17.79
CA PRO A 545 -21.29 3.52 19.07
C PRO A 545 -22.54 4.40 19.19
N ALA A 546 -22.80 5.25 18.19
CA ALA A 546 -23.94 6.16 18.19
C ALA A 546 -25.30 5.42 18.30
N SER A 547 -25.42 4.25 17.67
CA SER A 547 -26.64 3.43 17.69
C SER A 547 -26.94 2.83 19.07
N LEU A 548 -25.90 2.50 19.84
CA LEU A 548 -26.05 1.97 21.20
C LEU A 548 -26.50 3.05 22.19
N SER A 549 -25.99 4.28 22.04
CA SER A 549 -26.38 5.42 22.87
C SER A 549 -27.87 5.80 22.73
N LYS A 550 -28.42 5.70 21.52
CA LYS A 550 -29.84 5.97 21.22
C LYS A 550 -30.78 4.92 21.84
N LYS A 551 -30.38 3.64 21.85
CA LYS A 551 -31.14 2.56 22.52
C LYS A 551 -31.17 2.75 24.05
N SER A 552 -30.07 3.21 24.65
CA SER A 552 -30.00 3.57 26.08
C SER A 552 -30.88 4.77 26.46
N ARG A 553 -31.12 5.71 25.54
CA ARG A 553 -32.03 6.85 25.77
C ARG A 553 -33.51 6.46 25.66
N ARG A 554 -33.87 5.52 24.78
CA ARG A 554 -35.26 5.03 24.67
C ARG A 554 -35.74 4.19 25.85
N SER A 555 -34.83 3.53 26.59
CA SER A 555 -35.17 2.73 27.78
C SER A 555 -35.28 3.56 29.07
N ARG A 556 -34.92 4.85 29.04
CA ARG A 556 -35.21 5.81 30.10
C ARG A 556 -36.35 6.70 29.62
N GLY A 557 -37.53 6.58 30.21
CA GLY A 557 -38.64 7.52 30.01
C GLY A 557 -38.21 8.97 30.25
N PRO A 558 -39.03 9.98 29.91
CA PRO A 558 -38.60 11.37 29.86
C PRO A 558 -38.20 11.83 31.27
N ALA A 559 -36.90 11.78 31.53
CA ALA A 559 -36.30 12.58 32.58
C ALA A 559 -36.26 14.00 32.02
N THR A 560 -36.95 14.90 32.70
CA THR A 560 -36.80 16.35 32.55
C THR A 560 -35.31 16.68 32.38
N PRO A 561 -34.93 17.49 31.38
CA PRO A 561 -33.55 17.86 31.18
C PRO A 561 -33.11 18.68 32.40
N ALA A 562 -32.32 18.08 33.29
CA ALA A 562 -31.48 18.86 34.18
C ALA A 562 -30.53 19.63 33.27
N GLY A 563 -30.78 20.94 33.18
CA GLY A 563 -30.14 21.83 32.23
C GLY A 563 -28.62 21.72 32.28
N PHE A 564 -28.00 21.56 31.10
CA PHE A 564 -26.65 22.04 30.90
C PHE A 564 -26.72 23.57 30.92
N GLN A 565 -26.51 24.17 32.09
CA GLN A 565 -26.04 25.55 32.13
C GLN A 565 -24.58 25.55 31.69
N ILE A 566 -24.31 26.23 30.58
CA ILE A 566 -22.98 26.72 30.26
C ILE A 566 -22.64 27.74 31.35
N VAL A 567 -21.85 27.34 32.34
CA VAL A 567 -21.30 28.29 33.32
C VAL A 567 -20.10 28.96 32.67
N THR A 568 -20.36 30.12 32.05
CA THR A 568 -19.34 31.14 31.81
C THR A 568 -18.92 31.72 33.17
N GLY A 569 -17.91 31.13 33.80
CA GLY A 569 -17.40 31.57 35.11
C GLY A 569 -16.42 30.55 35.68
N GLN A 570 -15.41 31.02 36.43
CA GLN A 570 -14.49 30.10 37.11
C GLN A 570 -15.28 29.14 38.03
N PRO A 571 -14.99 27.82 38.00
CA PRO A 571 -15.71 26.83 38.80
C PRO A 571 -15.62 27.14 40.29
N GLY A 572 -16.71 26.94 41.03
CA GLY A 572 -16.70 27.02 42.49
C GLY A 572 -15.80 25.95 43.10
N ARG A 573 -15.26 26.20 44.29
CA ARG A 573 -14.31 25.29 44.97
C ARG A 573 -14.79 23.84 45.07
N ASP A 574 -16.10 23.62 45.25
CA ASP A 574 -16.69 22.28 45.41
C ASP A 574 -17.30 21.69 44.12
N ASP A 575 -17.23 22.41 43.00
CA ASP A 575 -17.76 21.94 41.72
C ASP A 575 -16.87 20.86 41.08
N PRO A 576 -17.42 20.02 40.17
CA PRO A 576 -16.61 19.07 39.39
C PRO A 576 -15.51 19.79 38.61
N CYS A 577 -14.29 19.25 38.67
CA CYS A 577 -13.15 19.87 38.00
C CYS A 577 -13.32 19.84 36.47
N PRO A 578 -13.19 20.98 35.75
CA PRO A 578 -13.36 21.05 34.30
C PRO A 578 -12.35 20.21 33.50
N CYS A 579 -11.22 19.85 34.10
CA CYS A 579 -10.20 19.03 33.45
C CYS A 579 -10.59 17.56 33.31
N GLY A 580 -11.79 17.16 33.77
CA GLY A 580 -12.29 15.80 33.61
C GLY A 580 -11.64 14.76 34.52
N SER A 581 -10.90 15.17 35.54
CA SER A 581 -10.21 14.27 36.49
C SER A 581 -11.15 13.49 37.41
N GLY A 582 -12.44 13.81 37.41
CA GLY A 582 -13.44 13.22 38.31
C GLY A 582 -13.37 13.72 39.76
N LYS A 583 -12.46 14.67 40.08
CA LYS A 583 -12.32 15.28 41.41
C LYS A 583 -13.04 16.63 41.50
N LYS A 584 -13.23 17.16 42.73
CA LYS A 584 -13.69 18.54 42.95
C LYS A 584 -12.61 19.55 42.56
N PHE A 585 -12.99 20.76 42.14
CA PHE A 585 -12.07 21.79 41.66
C PHE A 585 -10.98 22.12 42.70
N LYS A 586 -11.33 22.26 43.99
CA LYS A 586 -10.37 22.50 45.09
C LYS A 586 -9.34 21.38 45.32
N GLU A 587 -9.61 20.17 44.84
CA GLU A 587 -8.75 18.99 45.01
C GLU A 587 -7.96 18.66 43.73
N CYS A 588 -8.00 19.55 42.73
CA CYS A 588 -7.39 19.39 41.42
C CYS A 588 -6.85 20.73 40.91
N CYS A 589 -7.42 21.32 39.86
CA CYS A 589 -6.91 22.54 39.24
C CYS A 589 -7.03 23.81 40.10
N GLY A 590 -7.87 23.79 41.14
CA GLY A 590 -7.99 24.86 42.13
C GLY A 590 -7.11 24.68 43.36
N ASN A 591 -6.18 23.72 43.34
CA ASN A 591 -5.25 23.41 44.41
C ASN A 591 -3.88 24.08 44.15
N ASN A 592 -3.87 25.41 44.17
CA ASN A 592 -2.65 26.23 44.23
C ASN A 592 -2.60 26.97 45.56
#